data_AF-A0A427XK71-F1
#
_entry.id   AF-A0A427XK71-F1
#
_cell.length_a   1.000
_cell.length_b   1.000
_cell.length_c   1.000
_cell.angle_alpha   90.00
_cell.angle_beta   90.00
_cell.angle_gamma   90.00
#
_symmetry.space_group_name_H-M   'P 1'
#
loop_
_entity.id
_entity.type
_entity.pdbx_description
1 polymer ?
#
loop_
_entity_poly.entity_id
_entity_poly.type
_entity_poly.pdbx_seq_one_letter_code
_entity_poly.pdbx_strand_id
1 'polypeptide(L)'
;MLASVALLVLPLLAPLAAAVPSEEANAYHLEARATHSKTGWYSYGCYFDCYDGMNRYLPYKAYADAGNNPDKCTAACAAAGYAYAGLQFGQECWCGNDGGEGLGQTTSSKDCGMRCKNGASCGGGCRNNIWGKEKPSNNGNGNGNGKDHNKGNGHGHGH
;
A
#
# COMPACT_ATOMS: atom_id res chain seq x y z
N MET A 1 -16.94 -32.32 -60.33
CA MET A 1 -17.85 -31.48 -59.52
C MET A 1 -17.80 -31.98 -58.09
N LEU A 2 -17.69 -31.04 -57.13
CA LEU A 2 -18.00 -31.14 -55.68
C LEU A 2 -17.07 -32.07 -54.85
N ALA A 3 -16.11 -31.54 -54.07
CA ALA A 3 -16.22 -30.85 -52.76
C ALA A 3 -16.49 -31.80 -51.57
N SER A 4 -15.57 -31.85 -50.59
CA SER A 4 -15.90 -31.82 -49.16
C SER A 4 -14.66 -31.79 -48.26
N VAL A 5 -14.71 -30.87 -47.30
CA VAL A 5 -13.72 -30.53 -46.27
C VAL A 5 -14.04 -31.30 -44.98
N ALA A 6 -13.03 -31.78 -44.27
CA ALA A 6 -13.06 -32.02 -42.81
C ALA A 6 -11.59 -31.94 -42.31
N LEU A 7 -11.10 -30.93 -41.55
CA LEU A 7 -11.37 -30.61 -40.12
C LEU A 7 -11.26 -31.88 -39.25
N LEU A 8 -10.38 -32.09 -38.26
CA LEU A 8 -9.59 -31.30 -37.29
C LEU A 8 -8.48 -32.25 -36.77
N VAL A 9 -7.33 -31.84 -36.20
CA VAL A 9 -7.20 -31.30 -34.84
C VAL A 9 -5.96 -30.39 -34.78
N LEU A 10 -6.16 -29.08 -34.68
CA LEU A 10 -5.10 -28.17 -34.21
C LEU A 10 -4.96 -28.37 -32.70
N PRO A 11 -3.74 -28.56 -32.16
CA PRO A 11 -3.55 -28.65 -30.73
C PRO A 11 -4.05 -27.37 -30.07
N LEU A 12 -4.90 -27.56 -29.07
CA LEU A 12 -5.50 -26.51 -28.26
C LEU A 12 -4.38 -25.61 -27.72
N LEU A 13 -4.34 -24.36 -28.20
CA LEU A 13 -3.58 -23.30 -27.56
C LEU A 13 -4.18 -23.09 -26.17
N ALA A 14 -3.66 -23.82 -25.18
CA ALA A 14 -3.74 -23.36 -23.81
C ALA A 14 -3.08 -21.97 -23.79
N PRO A 15 -3.73 -20.92 -23.25
CA PRO A 15 -3.03 -19.67 -23.03
C PRO A 15 -1.83 -19.98 -22.15
N LEU A 16 -0.63 -19.61 -22.61
CA LEU A 16 0.54 -19.55 -21.74
C LEU A 16 0.22 -18.51 -20.66
N ALA A 17 -0.37 -18.95 -19.56
CA ALA A 17 -0.03 -18.35 -18.28
C ALA A 17 1.47 -18.65 -18.11
N ALA A 18 2.30 -17.72 -18.58
CA ALA A 18 3.73 -17.78 -18.39
C ALA A 18 3.97 -17.97 -16.89
N ALA A 19 4.45 -19.16 -16.50
CA ALA A 19 5.03 -19.34 -15.19
C ALA A 19 6.23 -18.38 -15.14
N VAL A 20 6.06 -17.22 -14.49
CA VAL A 20 7.16 -16.28 -14.31
C VAL A 20 8.31 -17.01 -13.59
N PRO A 21 9.57 -16.89 -14.03
CA PRO A 21 10.72 -17.41 -13.31
C PRO A 21 10.64 -17.05 -11.83
N SER A 22 10.98 -17.98 -10.94
CA SER A 22 10.83 -17.80 -9.49
C SER A 22 11.53 -16.55 -8.92
N GLU A 23 12.57 -16.06 -9.60
CA GLU A 23 13.27 -14.82 -9.26
C GLU A 23 12.41 -13.57 -9.54
N GLU A 24 11.67 -13.56 -10.66
CA GLU A 24 10.73 -12.50 -11.01
C GLU A 24 9.45 -12.56 -10.16
N ALA A 25 8.98 -13.75 -9.80
CA ALA A 25 7.90 -13.93 -8.83
C ALA A 25 8.26 -13.32 -7.46
N ASN A 26 9.51 -13.49 -7.03
CA ASN A 26 9.99 -12.95 -5.77
C ASN A 26 10.09 -11.42 -5.82
N ALA A 27 10.54 -10.86 -6.95
CA ALA A 27 10.54 -9.42 -7.17
C ALA A 27 9.11 -8.83 -7.10
N TYR A 28 8.13 -9.48 -7.75
CA TYR A 28 6.72 -9.07 -7.68
C TYR A 28 6.18 -9.09 -6.24
N HIS A 29 6.51 -10.12 -5.45
CA HIS A 29 6.10 -10.16 -4.04
C HIS A 29 6.75 -9.08 -3.18
N LEU A 30 7.99 -8.68 -3.47
CA LEU A 30 8.67 -7.58 -2.79
C LEU A 30 8.05 -6.23 -3.15
N GLU A 31 7.73 -6.01 -4.42
CA GLU A 31 7.03 -4.81 -4.89
C GLU A 31 5.61 -4.71 -4.33
N ALA A 32 4.89 -5.83 -4.30
CA ALA A 32 3.58 -5.91 -3.66
C ALA A 32 3.69 -5.57 -2.16
N ARG A 33 4.68 -6.12 -1.44
CA ARG A 33 4.93 -5.79 -0.03
C ARG A 33 5.35 -4.34 0.22
N ALA A 34 5.85 -3.65 -0.79
CA ALA A 34 6.18 -2.22 -0.68
C ALA A 34 4.91 -1.35 -0.65
N THR A 35 3.78 -1.83 -1.17
CA THR A 35 2.55 -1.06 -1.32
C THR A 35 1.31 -1.71 -0.69
N HIS A 36 1.38 -2.98 -0.33
CA HIS A 36 0.30 -3.79 0.25
C HIS A 36 0.84 -4.69 1.37
N SER A 37 0.30 -4.52 2.58
CA SER A 37 0.59 -5.30 3.77
C SER A 37 -0.24 -6.58 3.76
N LYS A 38 0.29 -7.65 4.36
CA LYS A 38 -0.44 -8.90 4.57
C LYS A 38 -1.72 -8.74 5.39
N THR A 39 -1.85 -7.63 6.13
CA THR A 39 -3.06 -7.33 6.91
C THR A 39 -4.15 -6.62 6.09
N GLY A 40 -3.99 -6.48 4.77
CA GLY A 40 -4.96 -5.82 3.88
C GLY A 40 -4.89 -4.29 3.90
N TRP A 41 -3.72 -3.73 4.20
CA TRP A 41 -3.51 -2.28 4.24
C TRP A 41 -2.67 -1.84 3.04
N TYR A 42 -2.92 -0.63 2.55
CA TYR A 42 -2.25 -0.02 1.41
C TYR A 42 -1.36 1.12 1.87
N SER A 43 -0.21 1.27 1.21
CA SER A 43 0.69 2.41 1.40
C SER A 43 0.13 3.66 0.71
N TYR A 44 -0.08 4.73 1.45
CA TYR A 44 -0.50 6.05 0.96
C TYR A 44 0.69 6.92 0.55
N GLY A 45 1.91 6.52 0.95
CA GLY A 45 3.14 7.20 0.58
C GLY A 45 3.75 7.99 1.73
N CYS A 46 4.58 8.97 1.38
CA CYS A 46 5.46 9.64 2.34
C CYS A 46 4.87 10.97 2.82
N TYR A 47 4.73 11.12 4.15
CA TYR A 47 4.13 12.28 4.78
C TYR A 47 5.06 12.84 5.86
N PHE A 48 5.17 14.16 5.93
CA PHE A 48 5.89 14.84 7.01
C PHE A 48 5.09 14.74 8.30
N ASP A 49 5.76 14.27 9.36
CA ASP A 49 5.19 14.11 10.70
C ASP A 49 6.31 14.28 11.75
N CYS A 50 6.66 15.52 12.07
CA CYS A 50 7.55 15.85 13.18
C CYS A 50 6.74 16.10 14.46
N TYR A 51 7.33 15.78 15.60
CA TYR A 51 6.88 16.36 16.87
C TYR A 51 7.53 17.74 17.03
N ASP A 52 6.79 18.82 16.79
CA ASP A 52 7.25 20.21 16.93
C ASP A 52 6.62 20.95 18.12
N GLY A 53 5.92 20.22 18.99
CA GLY A 53 5.20 20.78 20.14
C GLY A 53 3.74 21.14 19.86
N MET A 54 3.23 20.96 18.63
CA MET A 54 1.84 21.30 18.26
C MET A 54 0.95 20.12 17.84
N ASN A 55 1.29 18.90 18.23
CA ASN A 55 0.56 17.64 17.97
C ASN A 55 1.06 16.89 16.72
N ARG A 56 1.19 15.57 16.86
CA ARG A 56 1.63 14.65 15.79
C ARG A 56 0.39 14.14 15.04
N TYR A 57 0.46 13.97 13.72
CA TYR A 57 -0.67 13.50 12.90
C TYR A 57 -1.08 12.06 13.24
N LEU A 58 -0.11 11.21 13.58
CA LEU A 58 -0.35 9.91 14.21
C LEU A 58 0.11 9.96 15.68
N PRO A 59 -0.77 10.37 16.61
CA PRO A 59 -0.35 10.71 17.97
C PRO A 59 0.00 9.49 18.83
N TYR A 60 -0.46 8.29 18.47
CA TYR A 60 -0.26 7.10 19.28
C TYR A 60 0.97 6.33 18.86
N LYS A 61 1.99 6.24 19.72
CA LYS A 61 3.15 5.35 19.48
C LYS A 61 2.79 3.93 19.90
N ALA A 62 2.62 3.03 18.93
CA ALA A 62 2.38 1.62 19.25
C ALA A 62 3.65 0.94 19.80
N TYR A 63 4.82 1.23 19.20
CA TYR A 63 6.12 0.72 19.66
C TYR A 63 7.30 1.42 18.96
N ALA A 64 8.52 1.10 19.41
CA ALA A 64 9.76 1.27 18.65
C ALA A 64 10.57 -0.04 18.72
N ASP A 65 10.84 -0.66 17.57
CA ASP A 65 11.49 -1.97 17.45
C ASP A 65 12.33 -2.07 16.17
N ALA A 66 13.54 -2.62 16.25
CA ALA A 66 14.42 -2.80 15.08
C ALA A 66 13.89 -3.84 14.07
N GLY A 67 12.90 -4.64 14.45
CA GLY A 67 12.16 -5.55 13.60
C GLY A 67 10.90 -4.96 12.98
N ASN A 68 10.71 -3.63 13.02
CA ASN A 68 9.56 -2.95 12.43
C ASN A 68 9.42 -3.24 10.93
N ASN A 69 8.18 -3.33 10.46
CA ASN A 69 7.82 -3.51 9.06
C ASN A 69 6.31 -3.23 8.89
N PRO A 70 5.81 -3.07 7.65
CA PRO A 70 4.41 -2.74 7.42
C PRO A 70 3.45 -3.72 8.07
N ASP A 71 3.65 -5.04 7.89
CA ASP A 71 2.76 -6.08 8.42
C ASP A 71 2.61 -5.97 9.94
N LYS A 72 3.71 -5.74 10.67
CA LYS A 72 3.70 -5.59 12.13
C LYS A 72 3.02 -4.30 12.57
N CYS A 73 3.37 -3.19 11.93
CA CYS A 73 2.87 -1.88 12.35
C CYS A 73 1.37 -1.75 12.07
N THR A 74 0.91 -2.17 10.89
CA THR A 74 -0.52 -2.16 10.55
C THR A 74 -1.32 -3.11 11.42
N ALA A 75 -0.78 -4.28 11.79
CA ALA A 75 -1.42 -5.18 12.75
C ALA A 75 -1.57 -4.52 14.14
N ALA A 76 -0.51 -3.87 14.64
CA ALA A 76 -0.53 -3.21 15.94
C ALA A 76 -1.54 -2.05 15.97
N CYS A 77 -1.56 -1.20 14.95
CA CYS A 77 -2.52 -0.10 14.86
C CYS A 77 -3.95 -0.60 14.72
N ALA A 78 -4.18 -1.65 13.92
CA ALA A 78 -5.50 -2.28 13.83
C ALA A 78 -5.98 -2.84 15.17
N ALA A 79 -5.11 -3.54 15.90
CA ALA A 79 -5.43 -4.09 17.22
C ALA A 79 -5.71 -3.01 18.27
N ALA A 80 -5.07 -1.84 18.13
CA ALA A 80 -5.33 -0.66 18.96
C ALA A 80 -6.52 0.18 18.49
N GLY A 81 -7.24 -0.24 17.44
CA GLY A 81 -8.47 0.42 16.97
C GLY A 81 -8.25 1.63 16.07
N TYR A 82 -7.05 1.81 15.50
CA TYR A 82 -6.72 2.94 14.63
C TYR A 82 -6.90 2.62 13.14
N ALA A 83 -7.27 3.66 12.37
CA ALA A 83 -7.49 3.57 10.93
C ALA A 83 -6.21 3.71 10.09
N TYR A 84 -5.20 4.38 10.63
CA TYR A 84 -3.92 4.66 9.96
C TYR A 84 -2.74 4.20 10.80
N ALA A 85 -1.67 3.81 10.08
CA ALA A 85 -0.39 3.41 10.62
C ALA A 85 0.72 4.20 9.92
N GLY A 86 1.74 4.60 10.66
CA GLY A 86 2.88 5.37 10.17
C GLY A 86 4.17 4.69 10.59
N LEU A 87 4.99 4.30 9.62
CA LEU A 87 6.33 3.80 9.89
C LEU A 87 7.31 4.96 9.81
N GLN A 88 8.04 5.19 10.91
CA GLN A 88 8.99 6.29 11.01
C GLN A 88 10.37 5.81 11.43
N PHE A 89 11.41 6.47 10.91
CA PHE A 89 12.79 6.33 11.39
C PHE A 89 13.29 4.89 11.45
N GLY A 90 12.86 4.02 10.53
CA GLY A 90 13.30 2.62 10.46
C GLY A 90 12.63 1.68 11.48
N GLN A 91 12.24 2.18 12.65
CA GLN A 91 11.94 1.36 13.83
C GLN A 91 10.65 1.74 14.55
N GLU A 92 10.09 2.91 14.28
CA GLU A 92 8.93 3.39 15.02
C GLU A 92 7.61 3.07 14.31
N CYS A 93 6.60 2.74 15.09
CA CYS A 93 5.24 2.55 14.62
C CYS A 93 4.30 3.53 15.34
N TRP A 94 3.61 4.33 14.54
CA TRP A 94 2.68 5.37 14.97
C TRP A 94 1.28 5.08 14.43
N CYS A 95 0.24 5.40 15.18
CA CYS A 95 -1.16 5.15 14.82
C CYS A 95 -2.01 6.41 15.03
N GLY A 96 -3.08 6.50 14.25
CA GLY A 96 -3.96 7.66 14.22
C GLY A 96 -5.23 7.38 13.42
N ASN A 97 -6.19 8.29 13.51
CA ASN A 97 -7.46 8.19 12.81
C ASN A 97 -7.68 9.31 11.78
N ASP A 98 -6.87 10.37 11.82
CA ASP A 98 -7.05 11.52 10.95
C ASP A 98 -6.47 11.21 9.57
N GLY A 99 -7.33 11.26 8.54
CA GLY A 99 -6.98 10.96 7.16
C GLY A 99 -6.69 12.21 6.31
N GLY A 100 -6.02 12.03 5.16
CA GLY A 100 -5.84 13.06 4.14
C GLY A 100 -5.10 14.31 4.64
N GLU A 101 -5.84 15.40 4.88
CA GLU A 101 -5.32 16.67 5.42
C GLU A 101 -4.80 16.52 6.86
N GLY A 102 -5.33 15.55 7.61
CA GLY A 102 -4.91 15.21 8.96
C GLY A 102 -3.74 14.22 9.05
N LEU A 103 -3.18 13.77 7.92
CA LEU A 103 -1.98 12.92 7.88
C LEU A 103 -0.68 13.72 7.73
N GLY A 104 -0.82 15.04 7.52
CA GLY A 104 0.28 15.95 7.26
C GLY A 104 0.56 16.20 5.79
N GLN A 105 1.66 16.90 5.54
CA GLN A 105 2.06 17.29 4.19
C GLN A 105 2.73 16.12 3.46
N THR A 106 2.28 15.80 2.25
CA THR A 106 2.97 14.84 1.37
C THR A 106 4.37 15.33 1.03
N THR A 107 5.33 14.42 1.04
CA THR A 107 6.75 14.67 0.72
C THR A 107 7.25 13.70 -0.35
N SER A 108 8.51 13.83 -0.75
CA SER A 108 9.08 12.91 -1.75
C SER A 108 9.13 11.49 -1.20
N SER A 109 8.83 10.49 -2.03
CA SER A 109 9.00 9.09 -1.65
C SER A 109 10.44 8.77 -1.22
N LYS A 110 11.42 9.55 -1.69
CA LYS A 110 12.83 9.46 -1.28
C LYS A 110 13.05 9.86 0.17
N ASP A 111 12.24 10.75 0.73
CA ASP A 111 12.34 11.18 2.12
C ASP A 111 11.92 10.05 3.09
N CYS A 112 11.12 9.11 2.60
CA CYS A 112 10.81 7.83 3.25
C CYS A 112 11.76 6.71 2.79
N GLY A 113 13.03 7.05 2.58
CA GLY A 113 14.02 6.14 2.01
C GLY A 113 14.51 5.03 2.94
N MET A 114 14.29 5.12 4.26
CA MET A 114 14.76 4.10 5.20
C MET A 114 14.02 2.79 4.98
N ARG A 115 14.77 1.70 4.93
CA ARG A 115 14.22 0.38 4.60
C ARG A 115 13.99 -0.43 5.86
N CYS A 116 12.82 -1.05 5.91
CA CYS A 116 12.57 -2.15 6.82
C CYS A 116 13.40 -3.37 6.40
N LYS A 117 13.57 -4.37 7.29
CA LYS A 117 14.28 -5.62 6.96
C LYS A 117 13.70 -6.37 5.76
N ASN A 118 12.42 -6.22 5.48
CA ASN A 118 11.73 -6.84 4.35
C ASN A 118 11.75 -5.98 3.06
N GLY A 119 12.54 -4.90 3.03
CA GLY A 119 12.72 -4.03 1.85
C GLY A 119 11.68 -2.92 1.67
N ALA A 120 10.54 -2.99 2.36
CA ALA A 120 9.53 -1.94 2.34
C ALA A 120 10.05 -0.62 2.95
N SER A 121 9.38 0.49 2.66
CA SER A 121 9.71 1.78 3.28
C SER A 121 9.25 1.82 4.74
N CYS A 122 10.20 2.09 5.63
CA CYS A 122 10.02 2.36 7.07
C CYS A 122 10.17 3.87 7.38
N GLY A 123 9.83 4.72 6.41
CA GLY A 123 9.81 6.16 6.58
C GLY A 123 11.19 6.81 6.58
N GLY A 124 11.27 7.93 7.29
CA GLY A 124 12.43 8.81 7.40
C GLY A 124 12.41 9.55 8.75
N GLY A 125 13.43 10.36 9.04
CA GLY A 125 13.40 11.22 10.22
C GLY A 125 12.30 12.25 10.04
N CYS A 126 11.29 12.29 10.91
CA CYS A 126 10.06 13.07 10.74
C CYS A 126 9.25 12.79 9.46
N ARG A 127 9.42 11.63 8.83
CA ARG A 127 8.62 11.25 7.66
C ARG A 127 8.03 9.88 7.88
N ASN A 128 6.70 9.80 7.85
CA ASN A 128 6.00 8.54 7.93
C ASN A 128 5.75 8.01 6.53
N ASN A 129 6.04 6.73 6.34
CA ASN A 129 5.33 6.00 5.30
C ASN A 129 3.95 5.61 5.87
N ILE A 130 2.88 6.20 5.33
CA ILE A 130 1.52 6.03 5.84
C ILE A 130 0.86 4.83 5.20
N TRP A 131 0.11 4.08 6.00
CA TRP A 131 -0.70 2.95 5.60
C TRP A 131 -2.14 3.12 6.08
N GLY A 132 -3.10 2.71 5.26
CA GLY A 132 -4.53 2.71 5.58
C GLY A 132 -5.25 1.52 4.95
N LYS A 133 -6.51 1.26 5.36
CA LYS A 133 -7.29 0.11 4.84
C LYS A 133 -7.90 0.37 3.46
N GLU A 134 -8.13 1.63 3.10
CA GLU A 134 -8.66 1.97 1.80
C GLU A 134 -7.53 2.04 0.79
N LYS A 135 -7.82 1.68 -0.46
CA LYS A 135 -6.84 1.84 -1.52
C LYS A 135 -6.71 3.34 -1.82
N PRO A 136 -5.50 3.93 -1.76
CA PRO A 136 -5.32 5.31 -2.16
C PRO A 136 -5.70 5.47 -3.63
N SER A 137 -6.44 6.54 -3.97
CA SER A 137 -6.77 6.85 -5.36
C SER A 137 -5.47 7.02 -6.15
N ASN A 138 -5.25 6.17 -7.16
CA ASN A 138 -4.07 6.19 -8.01
C ASN A 138 -3.94 7.55 -8.72
N ASN A 139 -3.20 8.50 -8.14
CA ASN A 139 -2.72 9.69 -8.86
C ASN A 139 -1.18 9.72 -8.84
N GLY A 140 -0.59 8.57 -9.20
CA GLY A 140 0.84 8.30 -9.10
C GLY A 140 1.39 7.58 -10.33
N ASN A 141 0.94 7.92 -11.53
CA ASN A 141 1.89 8.15 -12.62
C ASN A 141 2.04 9.67 -12.70
N GLY A 142 3.25 10.18 -12.76
CA GLY A 142 3.48 11.62 -12.84
C GLY A 142 2.86 12.19 -14.11
N ASN A 143 1.64 12.71 -14.03
CA ASN A 143 1.10 13.79 -14.85
C ASN A 143 -0.23 14.25 -14.23
N GLY A 144 -0.37 15.55 -14.00
CA GLY A 144 -1.52 16.13 -13.33
C GLY A 144 -2.84 15.90 -14.08
N ASN A 145 -3.89 15.58 -13.32
CA ASN A 145 -5.10 16.40 -13.24
C ASN A 145 -6.03 15.79 -12.18
N GLY A 146 -6.04 16.41 -10.99
CA GLY A 146 -7.04 16.14 -9.99
C GLY A 146 -8.41 16.60 -10.49
N LYS A 147 -9.33 15.65 -10.57
CA LYS A 147 -10.76 15.75 -10.24
C LYS A 147 -11.33 14.38 -10.54
N ASP A 148 -11.71 13.65 -9.50
CA ASP A 148 -12.86 12.75 -9.53
C ASP A 148 -13.30 12.51 -8.08
N HIS A 149 -14.13 13.43 -7.61
CA HIS A 149 -15.10 13.12 -6.57
C HIS A 149 -16.16 12.23 -7.21
N ASN A 150 -16.25 10.96 -6.81
CA ASN A 150 -17.41 10.13 -7.12
C ASN A 150 -17.79 9.32 -5.87
N LYS A 151 -18.59 9.89 -4.96
CA LYS A 151 -20.05 9.72 -4.91
C LYS A 151 -20.52 8.29 -5.25
N GLY A 152 -20.72 7.51 -4.18
CA GLY A 152 -21.95 6.77 -3.91
C GLY A 152 -22.32 5.58 -4.79
N ASN A 153 -22.35 4.39 -4.18
CA ASN A 153 -23.42 3.40 -4.35
C ASN A 153 -23.32 2.41 -3.17
N GLY A 154 -24.24 2.33 -2.21
CA GLY A 154 -25.66 2.00 -2.40
C GLY A 154 -25.87 0.49 -2.30
N HIS A 155 -25.64 -0.11 -1.12
CA HIS A 155 -25.94 -1.54 -0.86
C HIS A 155 -27.42 -1.70 -0.51
N GLY A 156 -28.25 -2.02 -1.50
CA GLY A 156 -29.62 -2.50 -1.29
C GLY A 156 -29.59 -3.91 -0.70
N HIS A 157 -30.14 -4.07 0.50
CA HIS A 157 -30.50 -5.37 1.05
C HIS A 157 -31.94 -5.69 0.63
N GLY A 158 -32.12 -6.84 0.00
CA GLY A 158 -33.44 -7.40 -0.28
C GLY A 158 -34.07 -7.99 0.97
N HIS A 159 -35.39 -7.84 1.07
CA HIS A 159 -36.33 -8.75 1.73
C HIS A 159 -37.68 -8.61 1.03
#